data_AF-A0A2N2G196-F1
#
_entry.id   AF-A0A2N2G196-F1
#
_cell.length_a   1.000
_cell.length_b   1.000
_cell.length_c   1.000
_cell.angle_alpha   90.00
_cell.angle_beta   90.00
_cell.angle_gamma   90.00
#
_symmetry.space_group_name_H-M   'P 1'
#
loop_
_entity.id
_entity.type
_entity.pdbx_description
1 polymer ?
#
loop_
_entity_poly.entity_id
_entity_poly.type
_entity_poly.pdbx_seq_one_letter_code
_entity_poly.pdbx_strand_id
1 'polypeptide(L)' 'MEYMSLDSPKRAKKFKHDLLSRIREIPENPYKYRKTIYFEDAEVRDLIFKGYTIVFRVNTDLIEVFGFVNHQKNPTD' A
#
# COMPACT_ATOMS: atom_id res chain seq x y z
N MET A 1 -8.93 9.02 -11.50
CA MET A 1 -8.27 9.52 -10.27
C MET A 1 -9.14 10.50 -9.48
N GLU A 2 -10.45 10.57 -9.74
CA GLU A 2 -11.27 11.74 -9.37
C GLU A 2 -12.37 11.42 -8.34
N TYR A 3 -12.18 10.40 -7.50
CA TYR A 3 -13.23 9.98 -6.54
C TYR A 3 -12.92 10.30 -5.07
N MET A 4 -11.68 10.73 -4.75
CA MET A 4 -11.26 11.00 -3.36
C MET A 4 -11.14 12.49 -3.01
N SER A 5 -11.21 13.39 -3.99
CA SER A 5 -11.05 14.83 -3.79
C SER A 5 -12.35 15.58 -3.51
N LEU A 6 -13.51 15.01 -3.87
CA LEU A 6 -14.79 15.71 -3.79
C LEU A 6 -15.31 15.88 -2.35
N ASP A 7 -14.85 15.04 -1.41
CA ASP A 7 -15.58 14.88 -0.15
C ASP A 7 -14.91 15.63 1.03
N SER A 8 -13.59 15.82 1.02
CA SER A 8 -12.87 16.83 1.84
C SER A 8 -11.38 16.79 1.53
N PRO A 9 -10.80 17.88 0.99
CA PRO A 9 -9.36 17.99 0.77
C PRO A 9 -8.51 17.68 2.02
N LYS A 10 -9.04 18.00 3.21
CA LYS A 10 -8.40 17.71 4.50
C LYS A 10 -8.29 16.20 4.74
N ARG A 11 -9.35 15.43 4.45
CA ARG A 11 -9.35 13.97 4.58
C ARG A 11 -8.35 13.33 3.61
N ALA A 12 -8.31 13.78 2.36
CA ALA A 12 -7.34 13.32 1.36
C ALA A 12 -5.89 13.61 1.79
N LYS A 13 -5.63 14.83 2.28
CA LYS A 13 -4.29 15.21 2.79
C LYS A 13 -3.87 14.34 3.98
N LYS A 14 -4.78 14.11 4.93
CA LYS A 14 -4.51 13.23 6.07
C LYS A 14 -4.26 11.79 5.64
N PHE A 15 -5.08 11.24 4.76
CA PHE A 15 -4.91 9.90 4.23
C PHE A 15 -3.52 9.72 3.60
N LYS A 16 -3.10 10.65 2.74
CA LYS A 16 -1.76 10.64 2.13
C LYS A 16 -0.66 10.67 3.19
N HIS A 17 -0.80 11.55 4.19
CA HIS A 17 0.22 11.71 5.23
C HIS A 17 0.39 10.44 6.06
N ASP A 18 -0.73 9.86 6.50
CA ASP A 18 -0.77 8.62 7.27
C ASP A 18 -0.20 7.45 6.45
N LEU A 19 -0.57 7.34 5.17
CA LEU A 19 -0.05 6.30 4.27
C LEU A 19 1.48 6.40 4.11
N LEU A 20 1.98 7.61 3.83
CA LEU A 20 3.43 7.83 3.68
C LEU A 20 4.19 7.57 4.98
N SER A 21 3.59 7.82 6.15
CA SER A 21 4.20 7.44 7.44
C SER A 21 4.41 5.94 7.51
N ARG A 22 3.38 5.15 7.17
CA ARG A 22 3.45 3.68 7.20
C ARG A 22 4.44 3.11 6.20
N ILE A 23 4.55 3.72 5.01
CA ILE A 23 5.55 3.32 4.01
C ILE A 23 6.97 3.57 4.52
N ARG A 24 7.21 4.67 5.25
CA ARG A 24 8.54 4.98 5.81
C ARG A 24 8.97 4.04 6.93
N GLU A 25 8.03 3.36 7.59
CA GLU A 25 8.30 2.33 8.61
C GLU A 25 8.66 0.96 7.99
N ILE A 26 8.58 0.81 6.66
CA ILE A 26 8.87 -0.48 6.00
C ILE A 26 10.32 -0.92 6.21
N PRO A 27 11.35 -0.08 5.97
CA PRO A 27 12.75 -0.50 6.05
C PRO A 27 13.19 -1.00 7.43
N GLU A 28 12.52 -0.59 8.52
CA GLU A 28 12.88 -1.01 9.88
C GLU A 28 12.69 -2.52 10.10
N ASN A 29 11.67 -3.10 9.48
CA ASN A 29 11.42 -4.54 9.52
C ASN A 29 10.49 -4.93 8.35
N PRO A 30 11.02 -5.06 7.13
CA PRO A 30 10.21 -5.25 5.93
C PRO A 30 9.61 -6.66 5.84
N TYR A 31 10.16 -7.63 6.58
CA TYR A 31 9.65 -8.99 6.60
C TYR A 31 8.56 -9.24 7.65
N LYS A 32 8.22 -8.23 8.47
CA LYS A 32 7.02 -8.29 9.34
C LYS A 32 5.71 -8.27 8.54
N TYR A 33 5.76 -7.73 7.33
CA TYR A 33 4.62 -7.66 6.44
C TYR A 33 4.35 -9.02 5.81
N ARG A 34 3.10 -9.29 5.46
CA ARG A 34 2.73 -10.59 4.87
C ARG A 34 3.35 -10.74 3.48
N LYS A 35 3.67 -11.98 3.11
CA LYS A 35 3.98 -12.32 1.72
C LYS A 35 2.78 -12.01 0.85
N THR A 36 3.07 -11.50 -0.35
CA THR A 36 2.01 -11.25 -1.34
C THR A 36 1.41 -12.57 -1.81
N ILE A 37 0.13 -12.55 -2.20
CA ILE A 37 -0.55 -13.70 -2.83
C ILE A 37 -0.55 -13.62 -4.36
N TYR A 38 -0.09 -12.50 -4.92
CA TYR A 38 -0.16 -12.23 -6.35
C TYR A 38 1.08 -12.74 -7.12
N PHE A 39 2.17 -13.03 -6.41
CA PHE A 39 3.45 -13.42 -6.99
C PHE A 39 4.12 -14.49 -6.11
N GLU A 40 4.78 -15.46 -6.71
CA GLU A 40 5.66 -16.42 -6.03
C GLU A 40 7.06 -15.82 -5.80
N ASP A 41 7.11 -14.60 -5.24
CA ASP A 41 8.34 -13.88 -4.97
C ASP A 41 8.48 -13.66 -3.46
N ALA A 42 9.47 -14.33 -2.86
CA ALA A 42 9.76 -14.24 -1.44
C ALA A 42 10.30 -12.88 -1.02
N GLU A 43 10.53 -11.94 -1.92
CA GLU A 43 10.90 -10.55 -1.60
C GLU A 43 9.73 -9.58 -1.73
N VAL A 44 8.60 -10.02 -2.28
CA VAL A 44 7.41 -9.18 -2.44
C VAL A 44 6.48 -9.32 -1.23
N ARG A 45 6.03 -8.17 -0.72
CA ARG A 45 5.29 -8.04 0.52
C ARG A 45 4.13 -7.06 0.36
N ASP A 46 3.10 -7.26 1.19
CA ASP A 46 1.91 -6.42 1.21
C ASP A 46 1.82 -5.62 2.53
N LEU A 47 1.76 -4.29 2.42
CA LEU A 47 1.30 -3.41 3.48
C LEU A 47 -0.22 -3.18 3.32
N ILE A 48 -1.00 -3.51 4.34
CA ILE A 48 -2.45 -3.24 4.37
C ILE A 48 -2.72 -1.93 5.10
N PHE A 49 -3.37 -1.00 4.42
CA PHE A 49 -3.71 0.31 4.95
C PHE A 49 -5.12 0.72 4.55
N LYS A 50 -6.05 0.72 5.51
CA LYS A 50 -7.44 1.22 5.33
C LYS A 50 -8.15 0.63 4.09
N GLY A 51 -8.04 -0.68 3.87
CA GLY A 51 -8.65 -1.35 2.71
C GLY A 51 -7.84 -1.25 1.42
N TYR A 52 -6.67 -0.63 1.43
CA TYR A 52 -5.72 -0.65 0.34
C TYR A 52 -4.59 -1.64 0.63
N THR A 53 -4.15 -2.37 -0.39
CA THR A 53 -2.91 -3.13 -0.40
C THR A 53 -1.84 -2.34 -1.14
N ILE A 54 -0.73 -2.09 -0.46
CA ILE A 54 0.48 -1.53 -1.02
C ILE A 54 1.46 -2.68 -1.23
N VAL A 55 1.78 -2.98 -2.49
CA VAL A 55 2.71 -4.04 -2.85
C VAL A 55 4.08 -3.43 -3.01
N PHE A 56 5.05 -4.01 -2.30
CA PHE A 56 6.44 -3.58 -2.37
C PHE A 56 7.40 -4.77 -2.42
N ARG A 57 8.60 -4.56 -2.97
CA ARG A 57 9.70 -5.52 -3.00
C ARG A 57 10.81 -5.05 -2.07
N VAL A 58 11.37 -6.00 -1.33
CA VAL A 58 12.59 -5.81 -0.56
C VAL A 58 13.77 -6.14 -1.46
N ASN A 59 14.63 -5.16 -1.71
CA ASN A 59 15.92 -5.37 -2.36
C ASN A 59 17.03 -5.16 -1.32
N THR A 60 18.28 -5.48 -1.69
CA THR A 60 19.43 -5.35 -0.80
C THR A 60 19.57 -3.97 -0.17
N ASP A 61 19.34 -2.91 -0.97
CA ASP A 61 19.61 -1.53 -0.55
C ASP A 61 18.37 -0.63 -0.49
N LEU A 62 17.23 -1.11 -0.98
CA LEU A 62 16.04 -0.28 -1.12
C LEU A 62 14.72 -1.07 -1.02
N ILE A 63 13.65 -0.32 -0.72
CA ILE A 63 12.28 -0.80 -0.80
C ILE A 63 11.63 -0.21 -2.06
N GLU A 64 11.20 -1.07 -2.96
CA GLU A 64 10.52 -0.71 -4.21
C GLU A 64 9.01 -0.81 -4.00
N VAL A 65 8.29 0.31 -4.00
CA VAL A 65 6.81 0.30 -3.96
C VAL A 65 6.28 0.40 -5.37
N PHE A 66 5.52 -0.60 -5.83
CA PHE A 66 5.07 -0.69 -7.23
C PHE A 66 3.58 -1.03 -7.40
N GLY A 67 2.84 -1.31 -6.33
CA GLY A 67 1.41 -1.57 -6.39
C GLY A 67 0.61 -0.80 -5.35
N PHE A 68 -0.55 -0.28 -5.74
CA PHE A 68 -1.54 0.32 -4.85
C PHE A 68 -2.94 -0.15 -5.27
N VAL A 69 -3.46 -1.18 -4.60
CA VAL A 69 -4.69 -1.88 -4.96
C VAL A 69 -5.77 -1.61 -3.91
N ASN A 70 -6.96 -1.17 -4.33
CA ASN A 70 -8.10 -1.02 -3.43
C ASN A 70 -8.87 -2.36 -3.34
N HIS A 71 -9.19 -2.82 -2.13
CA HIS A 71 -10.02 -4.00 -1.92
C HIS A 71 -11.53 -3.76 -2.13
N GLN A 72 -11.97 -2.54 -2.46
CA GLN A 72 -13.35 -2.31 -2.88
C GLN A 72 -13.63 -2.99 -4.23
N LYS A 73 -13.93 -4.29 -4.15
CA LYS A 73 -14.75 -5.00 -5.11
C LYS A 73 -16.20 -4.55 -4.93
N ASN A 74 -16.70 -3.72 -5.84
CA ASN A 74 -18.01 -4.01 -6.42
C ASN A 74 -17.70 -4.56 -7.82
N PRO A 75 -17.65 -5.90 -8.01
CA PRO A 75 -17.91 -6.45 -9.32
C PRO A 75 -19.40 -6.18 -9.54
N THR A 76 -19.72 -5.07 -10.19
CA THR A 76 -21.07 -4.90 -10.71
C THR A 76 -21.21 -5.96 -11.80
N ASP A 77 -22.07 -6.95 -11.54
CA ASP A 77 -22.74 -7.72 -12.59
C ASP A 77 -23.40 -6.78 -13.61
#